data_AF-A0A968W5P6-F1
#
_entry.id   AF-A0A968W5P6-F1
#
_cell.length_a   1.000
_cell.length_b   1.000
_cell.length_c   1.000
_cell.angle_alpha   90.00
_cell.angle_beta   90.00
_cell.angle_gamma   90.00
#
_symmetry.space_group_name_H-M   'P 1'
#
loop_
_entity.id
_entity.type
_entity.pdbx_description
1 polymer ?
#
loop_
_entity_poly.entity_id
_entity_poly.type
_entity_poly.pdbx_seq_one_letter_code
_entity_poly.pdbx_strand_id
1 'polypeptide(L)'
;MKVQKGVLREHLVWIVLDDDYLPVKPIQKYLHYLECVGRSPNTIQTYAYNLKLFWEFLRDSKLDWLEVNLEELSNFIHWLRNPSKNVLSIEPQVSRRSEKTINHCLTTVCGFYEFQERIGAIDGVDAYRYQLQPGRKYKSFLHHISKGKEVKTRLLKVKEPKIFAGCLTQSQVNSLIEACNTQRDKFLIQLLYETGLRIGEALGLRHSDMVTGKSNE
;
A
#
# COMPACT_ATOMS: atom_id res chain seq x y z
N MET A 1 21.03 -2.90 0.00
CA MET A 1 19.83 -3.75 0.13
C MET A 1 19.06 -3.86 -1.16
N LYS A 2 18.46 -5.02 -1.46
CA LYS A 2 17.72 -5.28 -2.69
C LYS A 2 16.45 -6.09 -2.42
N VAL A 3 15.37 -5.80 -3.16
CA VAL A 3 14.16 -6.65 -3.18
C VAL A 3 14.25 -7.53 -4.43
N GLN A 4 14.11 -8.83 -4.26
CA GLN A 4 14.17 -9.81 -5.33
C GLN A 4 12.87 -10.63 -5.41
N LYS A 5 12.43 -10.87 -6.64
CA LYS A 5 11.34 -11.79 -6.95
C LYS A 5 11.91 -13.19 -7.13
N GLY A 6 11.35 -14.16 -6.43
CA GLY A 6 11.65 -15.58 -6.55
C GLY A 6 10.41 -16.39 -6.92
N VAL A 7 10.63 -17.65 -7.29
CA VAL A 7 9.57 -18.64 -7.51
C VAL A 7 9.86 -19.83 -6.61
N LEU A 8 8.94 -20.15 -5.70
CA LEU A 8 9.04 -21.31 -4.82
C LEU A 8 7.81 -22.19 -5.05
N ARG A 9 8.02 -23.42 -5.52
CA ARG A 9 6.95 -24.40 -5.75
C ARG A 9 5.78 -23.79 -6.56
N GLU A 10 6.11 -23.09 -7.65
CA GLU A 10 5.17 -22.40 -8.55
C GLU A 10 4.50 -21.13 -7.99
N HIS A 11 4.79 -20.73 -6.76
CA HIS A 11 4.31 -19.48 -6.17
C HIS A 11 5.35 -18.36 -6.23
N LEU A 12 4.90 -17.13 -6.46
CA LEU A 12 5.74 -15.94 -6.49
C LEU A 12 6.07 -15.49 -5.07
N VAL A 13 7.36 -15.50 -4.72
CA VAL A 13 7.85 -15.06 -3.40
C VAL A 13 8.67 -13.79 -3.55
N TRP A 14 8.59 -12.90 -2.57
CA TRP A 14 9.43 -11.71 -2.48
C TRP A 14 10.41 -11.84 -1.33
N ILE A 15 11.68 -11.55 -1.61
CA ILE A 15 12.79 -11.64 -0.64
C ILE A 15 13.48 -10.29 -0.54
N VAL A 16 13.75 -9.85 0.68
CA VAL A 16 14.56 -8.66 0.95
C VAL A 16 15.95 -9.09 1.38
N LEU A 17 16.95 -8.66 0.59
CA LEU A 17 18.36 -8.94 0.79
C LEU A 17 19.06 -7.73 1.41
N ASP A 18 19.96 -7.99 2.34
CA ASP A 18 20.87 -6.99 2.90
C ASP A 18 22.02 -6.65 1.92
N ASP A 19 23.13 -6.12 2.42
CA ASP A 19 24.29 -5.76 1.57
C ASP A 19 25.20 -6.94 1.29
N ASP A 20 25.16 -7.97 2.14
CA ASP A 20 25.89 -9.22 1.98
C ASP A 20 25.10 -10.22 1.13
N TYR A 21 24.01 -9.77 0.51
CA TYR A 21 23.07 -10.58 -0.27
C TYR A 21 22.40 -11.70 0.55
N LEU A 22 22.34 -11.54 1.88
CA LEU A 22 21.66 -12.47 2.76
C LEU A 22 20.21 -12.03 2.99
N PRO A 23 19.25 -12.98 3.09
CA PRO A 23 17.87 -12.65 3.42
C PRO A 23 17.74 -12.06 4.81
N VAL A 24 17.05 -10.93 4.90
CA VAL A 24 16.71 -10.29 6.19
C VAL A 24 15.64 -11.15 6.88
N LYS A 25 16.08 -11.99 7.82
CA LYS A 25 15.23 -13.01 8.47
C LYS A 25 13.93 -12.45 9.07
N PRO A 26 13.91 -11.33 9.82
CA PRO A 26 12.68 -10.78 10.37
C PRO A 26 11.66 -10.41 9.29
N ILE A 27 12.11 -9.74 8.22
CA ILE A 27 11.26 -9.37 7.08
C ILE A 27 10.70 -10.62 6.42
N GLN A 28 11.56 -11.62 6.16
CA GLN A 28 11.13 -12.83 5.46
C GLN A 28 10.05 -13.59 6.22
N LYS A 29 10.18 -13.71 7.54
CA LYS A 29 9.14 -14.32 8.39
C LYS A 29 7.80 -13.59 8.26
N TYR A 30 7.82 -12.27 8.24
CA TYR A 30 6.61 -11.46 8.11
C TYR A 30 5.98 -11.56 6.72
N LEU A 31 6.78 -11.49 5.65
CA LEU A 31 6.27 -11.65 4.28
C LEU A 31 5.64 -13.03 4.07
N HIS A 32 6.27 -14.08 4.59
CA HIS A 32 5.71 -15.43 4.57
C HIS A 32 4.39 -15.53 5.34
N TYR A 33 4.30 -14.91 6.52
CA TYR A 33 3.05 -14.85 7.27
C TYR A 33 1.92 -14.17 6.45
N LEU A 34 2.21 -13.06 5.77
CA LEU A 34 1.22 -12.37 4.93
C LEU A 34 0.75 -13.23 3.75
N GLU A 35 1.65 -14.03 3.18
CA GLU A 35 1.32 -15.02 2.16
C GLU A 35 0.38 -16.11 2.71
N CYS A 36 0.69 -16.69 3.87
CA CYS A 36 -0.17 -17.69 4.52
C CYS A 36 -1.55 -17.14 4.89
N VAL A 37 -1.66 -15.85 5.24
CA VAL A 37 -2.94 -15.17 5.52
C VAL A 37 -3.72 -14.85 4.23
N GLY A 38 -3.17 -15.11 3.05
CA GLY A 38 -3.85 -14.92 1.77
C GLY A 38 -3.84 -13.47 1.28
N ARG A 39 -2.84 -12.67 1.63
CA ARG A 39 -2.68 -11.32 1.07
C ARG A 39 -2.29 -11.38 -0.40
N SER A 40 -2.75 -10.41 -1.18
CA SER A 40 -2.45 -10.38 -2.62
C SER A 40 -0.93 -10.27 -2.88
N PRO A 41 -0.41 -10.88 -3.96
CA PRO A 41 1.01 -10.79 -4.30
C PRO A 41 1.52 -9.35 -4.46
N ASN A 42 0.67 -8.46 -4.98
CA ASN A 42 0.99 -7.03 -5.13
C ASN A 42 1.12 -6.33 -3.77
N THR A 43 0.30 -6.72 -2.79
CA THR A 43 0.42 -6.24 -1.41
C THR A 43 1.74 -6.71 -0.80
N ILE A 44 2.08 -7.99 -0.94
CA ILE A 44 3.34 -8.56 -0.42
C ILE A 44 4.55 -7.86 -1.05
N GLN A 45 4.53 -7.66 -2.38
CA GLN A 45 5.55 -6.92 -3.10
C GLN A 45 5.73 -5.51 -2.51
N THR A 46 4.63 -4.76 -2.39
CA THR A 46 4.66 -3.39 -1.89
C THR A 46 5.19 -3.35 -0.45
N TYR A 47 4.81 -4.33 0.37
CA TYR A 47 5.27 -4.44 1.75
C TYR A 47 6.78 -4.72 1.79
N ALA A 48 7.30 -5.60 0.93
CA ALA A 48 8.73 -5.87 0.81
C ALA A 48 9.52 -4.61 0.48
N TYR A 49 9.06 -3.79 -0.47
CA TYR A 49 9.71 -2.51 -0.79
C TYR A 49 9.64 -1.50 0.35
N ASN A 50 8.51 -1.40 1.05
CA ASN A 50 8.37 -0.49 2.18
C ASN A 50 9.27 -0.90 3.36
N LEU A 51 9.36 -2.20 3.65
CA LEU A 51 10.26 -2.71 4.69
C LEU A 51 11.72 -2.54 4.30
N LYS A 52 12.06 -2.72 3.02
CA LYS A 52 13.40 -2.41 2.51
C LYS A 52 13.78 -0.94 2.80
N LEU A 53 12.87 0.01 2.54
CA LEU A 53 13.11 1.43 2.87
C LEU A 53 13.30 1.66 4.37
N PHE A 54 12.53 0.96 5.20
CA PHE A 54 12.66 1.06 6.65
C PHE A 54 14.02 0.53 7.14
N TRP A 55 14.49 -0.60 6.61
CA TRP A 55 15.82 -1.10 6.94
C TRP A 55 16.95 -0.21 6.42
N GLU A 56 16.79 0.43 5.26
CA GLU A 56 17.74 1.45 4.78
C GLU A 56 17.81 2.64 5.76
N PHE A 57 16.66 3.09 6.29
CA PHE A 57 16.61 4.11 7.34
C PHE A 57 17.31 3.66 8.63
N LEU A 58 17.02 2.45 9.13
CA LEU A 58 17.64 1.94 10.36
C LEU A 58 19.17 1.88 10.24
N ARG A 59 19.66 1.44 9.08
CA ARG A 59 21.09 1.45 8.78
C ARG A 59 21.65 2.86 8.74
N ASP A 60 20.97 3.78 8.07
CA ASP A 60 21.42 5.16 7.94
C ASP A 60 21.52 5.87 9.30
N SER A 61 20.59 5.57 10.20
CA SER A 61 20.50 6.09 11.57
C SER A 61 21.30 5.27 12.58
N LYS A 62 21.90 4.13 12.18
CA LYS A 62 22.61 3.17 13.03
C LYS A 62 21.76 2.67 14.22
N LEU A 63 20.48 2.38 13.96
CA LEU A 63 19.53 1.87 14.95
C LEU A 63 19.29 0.38 14.76
N ASP A 64 19.11 -0.33 15.86
CA ASP A 64 18.55 -1.69 15.83
C ASP A 64 17.03 -1.61 15.66
N TRP A 65 16.46 -2.52 14.86
CA TRP A 65 15.02 -2.63 14.67
C TRP A 65 14.29 -3.03 15.97
N LEU A 66 14.99 -3.58 16.95
CA LEU A 66 14.43 -3.91 18.27
C LEU A 66 14.19 -2.69 19.15
N GLU A 67 14.92 -1.59 18.93
CA GLU A 67 14.93 -0.41 19.82
C GLU A 67 14.06 0.75 19.28
N VAL A 68 13.25 0.48 18.26
CA VAL A 68 12.47 1.51 17.58
C VAL A 68 11.26 1.93 18.41
N ASN A 69 11.25 3.19 18.81
CA ASN A 69 10.15 3.83 19.52
C ASN A 69 9.37 4.81 18.61
N LEU A 70 8.43 5.56 19.19
CA LEU A 70 7.63 6.54 18.45
C LEU A 70 8.45 7.69 17.85
N GLU A 71 9.52 8.11 18.52
CA GLU A 71 10.41 9.17 18.04
C GLU A 71 11.13 8.72 16.77
N GLU A 72 11.60 7.48 16.74
CA GLU A 72 12.27 6.94 15.56
C GLU A 72 11.32 6.70 14.37
N LEU A 73 10.06 6.37 14.64
CA LEU A 73 9.04 6.37 13.59
C LEU A 73 8.76 7.78 13.03
N SER A 74 8.87 8.82 13.86
CA SER A 74 8.81 10.21 13.39
C SER A 74 10.03 10.56 12.54
N ASN A 75 11.24 10.19 12.99
CA ASN A 75 12.48 10.36 12.22
C ASN A 75 12.41 9.62 10.88
N PHE A 76 11.79 8.45 10.83
CA PHE A 76 11.55 7.72 9.59
C PHE A 76 10.63 8.50 8.63
N ILE A 77 9.60 9.20 9.11
CA ILE A 77 8.77 10.09 8.26
C ILE A 77 9.63 11.19 7.65
N HIS A 78 10.50 11.81 8.43
CA HIS A 78 11.42 12.84 7.96
C HIS A 78 12.38 12.28 6.90
N TRP A 79 12.97 11.11 7.15
CA TRP A 79 13.85 10.42 6.19
C TRP A 79 13.13 10.03 4.90
N LEU A 80 11.87 9.59 4.97
CA LEU A 80 11.09 9.26 3.77
C LEU A 80 10.82 10.47 2.88
N ARG A 81 10.65 11.66 3.49
CA ARG A 81 10.46 12.92 2.77
C ARG A 81 11.73 13.31 2.02
N ASN A 82 12.87 13.24 2.69
CA ASN A 82 14.19 13.62 2.18
C ASN A 82 15.26 12.60 2.62
N PRO A 83 15.50 11.53 1.85
CA PRO A 83 16.51 10.52 2.18
C PRO A 83 17.95 10.97 1.89
N SER A 84 18.17 12.25 1.57
CA SER A 84 19.49 12.80 1.29
C SER A 84 20.21 13.14 2.61
N LYS A 85 21.28 12.42 2.92
CA LYS A 85 22.25 12.83 3.94
C LYS A 85 22.92 14.13 3.46
N ASN A 86 22.89 15.19 4.29
CA ASN A 86 23.78 16.37 4.24
C ASN A 86 23.33 17.69 3.58
N VAL A 87 22.05 17.95 3.29
CA VAL A 87 21.66 19.34 2.95
C VAL A 87 20.43 19.76 3.74
N LEU A 88 20.66 20.52 4.82
CA LEU A 88 19.64 21.38 5.42
C LEU A 88 19.33 22.48 4.40
N SER A 89 18.38 22.23 3.51
CA SER A 89 17.93 23.24 2.57
C SER A 89 17.10 24.27 3.33
N ILE A 90 17.50 25.54 3.26
CA ILE A 90 16.78 26.68 3.85
C ILE A 90 15.44 26.90 3.12
N GLU A 91 15.33 26.40 1.88
CA GLU A 91 14.13 26.48 1.05
C GLU A 91 13.17 25.28 1.24
N PRO A 92 11.86 25.48 1.04
CA PRO A 92 10.88 24.38 1.07
C PRO A 92 11.20 23.32 0.01
N GLN A 93 11.75 22.19 0.44
CA GLN A 93 12.03 21.06 -0.46
C GLN A 93 10.72 20.34 -0.79
N VAL A 94 10.49 20.09 -2.08
CA VAL A 94 9.40 19.23 -2.54
C VAL A 94 9.69 17.81 -2.05
N SER A 95 8.77 17.24 -1.26
CA SER A 95 8.96 15.90 -0.73
C SER A 95 9.12 14.88 -1.86
N ARG A 96 10.14 14.02 -1.76
CA ARG A 96 10.38 12.96 -2.75
C ARG A 96 9.24 11.95 -2.83
N ARG A 97 8.44 11.83 -1.76
CA ARG A 97 7.33 10.88 -1.67
C ARG A 97 6.05 11.60 -1.26
N SER A 98 4.94 11.23 -1.89
CA SER A 98 3.63 11.71 -1.47
C SER A 98 3.28 11.23 -0.07
N GLU A 99 2.44 11.99 0.62
CA GLU A 99 1.95 11.70 1.97
C GLU A 99 1.25 10.34 2.02
N LYS A 100 0.57 9.96 0.93
CA LYS A 100 -0.07 8.64 0.78
C LYS A 100 0.96 7.51 0.82
N THR A 101 2.08 7.67 0.11
CA THR A 101 3.16 6.68 0.10
C THR A 101 3.82 6.58 1.48
N ILE A 102 4.03 7.71 2.17
CA ILE A 102 4.57 7.74 3.53
C ILE A 102 3.64 7.00 4.50
N ASN A 103 2.34 7.31 4.48
CA ASN A 103 1.35 6.63 5.32
C ASN A 103 1.27 5.13 5.00
N HIS A 104 1.47 4.74 3.74
CA HIS A 104 1.51 3.33 3.35
C HIS A 104 2.79 2.62 3.86
N CYS A 105 3.94 3.30 3.87
CA CYS A 105 5.16 2.80 4.50
C CYS A 105 4.96 2.59 6.00
N LEU A 106 4.43 3.60 6.70
CA LEU A 106 4.09 3.49 8.14
C LEU A 106 3.11 2.34 8.40
N THR A 107 2.11 2.15 7.53
CA THR A 107 1.19 1.02 7.61
C THR A 107 1.91 -0.31 7.63
N THR A 108 2.88 -0.45 6.74
CA THR A 108 3.63 -1.68 6.59
C THR A 108 4.52 -1.92 7.82
N VAL A 109 5.24 -0.89 8.28
CA VAL A 109 6.15 -0.96 9.42
C VAL A 109 5.39 -1.26 10.71
N CYS A 110 4.30 -0.55 10.98
CA CYS A 110 3.51 -0.82 12.18
C CYS A 110 2.86 -2.20 12.14
N GLY A 111 2.43 -2.70 10.97
CA GLY A 111 1.93 -4.08 10.84
C GLY A 111 3.03 -5.14 11.04
N PHE A 112 4.27 -4.83 10.66
CA PHE A 112 5.44 -5.67 10.93
C PHE A 112 5.69 -5.78 12.45
N TYR A 113 5.70 -4.66 13.18
CA TYR A 113 5.89 -4.68 14.63
C TYR A 113 4.75 -5.41 15.37
N GLU A 114 3.49 -5.24 14.95
CA GLU A 114 2.38 -6.03 15.50
C GLU A 114 2.58 -7.54 15.31
N PHE A 115 3.16 -7.95 14.18
CA PHE A 115 3.48 -9.35 13.94
C PHE A 115 4.62 -9.84 14.85
N GLN A 116 5.65 -9.02 15.07
CA GLN A 116 6.76 -9.38 15.96
C GLN A 116 6.32 -9.46 17.43
N GLU A 117 5.45 -8.55 17.87
CA GLU A 117 4.81 -8.58 19.19
C GLU A 117 4.01 -9.88 19.39
N ARG A 118 3.24 -10.32 18.39
CA ARG A 118 2.48 -11.58 18.45
C ARG A 118 3.35 -12.84 18.54
N ILE A 119 4.57 -12.77 18.01
CA ILE A 119 5.55 -13.87 18.08
C ILE A 119 6.33 -13.82 19.41
N GLY A 120 6.17 -12.76 20.20
CA GLY A 120 6.90 -12.55 21.46
C GLY A 120 8.35 -12.13 21.25
N ALA A 121 8.69 -11.56 20.09
CA ALA A 121 10.05 -11.12 19.78
C ALA A 121 10.38 -9.73 20.38
N ILE A 122 9.37 -8.92 20.69
CA ILE A 122 9.47 -7.56 21.25
C ILE A 122 8.27 -7.35 22.20
N ASP A 123 8.44 -6.56 23.26
CA ASP A 123 7.37 -6.12 24.18
C ASP A 123 6.36 -5.11 23.58
N GLY A 124 6.28 -5.05 22.25
CA GLY A 124 5.42 -4.14 21.51
C GLY A 124 6.00 -2.74 21.31
N VAL A 125 5.63 -2.10 20.19
CA VAL A 125 5.89 -0.67 19.96
C VAL A 125 4.59 0.07 20.24
N ASP A 126 4.63 1.08 21.11
CA ASP A 126 3.46 1.90 21.48
C ASP A 126 3.07 2.88 20.34
N ALA A 127 3.00 2.38 19.10
CA ALA A 127 2.70 3.12 17.87
C ALA A 127 1.20 3.35 17.64
N TYR A 128 0.36 2.77 18.50
CA TYR A 128 -1.08 2.71 18.32
C TYR A 128 -1.80 3.20 19.57
N ARG A 129 -2.84 4.02 19.37
CA ARG A 129 -3.76 4.41 20.43
C ARG A 129 -5.13 3.82 20.13
N TYR A 130 -5.77 3.22 21.13
CA TYR A 130 -7.19 2.92 21.04
C TYR A 130 -7.96 4.24 21.12
N GLN A 131 -8.66 4.59 20.04
CA GLN A 131 -9.48 5.79 19.99
C GLN A 131 -10.90 5.42 19.57
N LEU A 132 -11.89 6.00 20.23
CA LEU A 132 -13.28 5.92 19.80
C LEU A 132 -13.41 6.53 18.41
N GLN A 133 -13.97 5.79 17.44
CA GLN A 133 -14.15 6.32 16.07
C GLN A 133 -14.99 7.60 16.11
N PRO A 134 -14.49 8.75 15.64
CA PRO A 134 -15.37 9.87 15.33
C PRO A 134 -16.34 9.43 14.24
N GLY A 135 -17.63 9.74 14.42
CA GLY A 135 -18.71 9.22 13.58
C GLY A 135 -18.44 9.39 12.08
N ARG A 136 -18.45 8.29 11.33
CA ARG A 136 -18.32 8.33 9.87
C ARG A 136 -19.53 9.07 9.29
N LYS A 137 -19.31 9.98 8.32
CA LYS A 137 -20.40 10.63 7.57
C LYS A 137 -21.29 9.62 6.84
N TYR A 138 -20.71 8.49 6.42
CA TYR A 138 -21.43 7.37 5.83
C TYR A 138 -21.71 6.30 6.89
N LYS A 139 -22.99 6.03 7.12
CA LYS A 139 -23.46 4.99 8.05
C LYS A 139 -23.73 3.72 7.24
N SER A 140 -23.00 2.65 7.55
CA SER A 140 -23.30 1.32 6.99
C SER A 140 -24.69 0.86 7.44
N PHE A 141 -25.28 -0.09 6.72
CA PHE A 141 -26.60 -0.66 6.97
C PHE A 141 -26.80 -1.11 8.44
N LEU A 142 -25.73 -1.59 9.09
CA LEU A 142 -25.75 -2.03 10.50
C LEU A 142 -25.03 -1.06 11.47
N HIS A 143 -24.93 0.22 11.14
CA HIS A 143 -24.23 1.23 11.95
C HIS A 143 -24.76 1.35 13.39
N HIS A 144 -26.03 1.00 13.62
CA HIS A 144 -26.65 1.04 14.95
C HIS A 144 -26.10 -0.05 15.90
N ILE A 145 -25.57 -1.14 15.37
CA ILE A 145 -25.01 -2.27 16.15
C ILE A 145 -23.52 -2.03 16.46
N SER A 146 -22.81 -1.30 15.60
CA SER A 146 -21.38 -1.02 15.77
C SER A 146 -21.08 0.28 16.53
N LYS A 147 -22.11 0.95 17.06
CA LYS A 147 -21.98 2.26 17.73
C LYS A 147 -21.22 2.06 19.05
N GLY A 148 -20.00 2.61 19.15
CA GLY A 148 -19.20 2.56 20.38
C GLY A 148 -18.01 1.59 20.39
N LYS A 149 -17.69 0.91 19.27
CA LYS A 149 -16.45 0.11 19.20
C LYS A 149 -15.23 1.02 19.12
N GLU A 150 -14.32 0.88 20.08
CA GLU A 150 -12.98 1.44 20.00
C GLU A 150 -12.26 0.89 18.78
N VAL A 151 -11.59 1.77 18.03
CA VAL A 151 -10.76 1.34 16.90
C VAL A 151 -9.33 1.77 17.14
N LYS A 152 -8.44 0.80 16.99
CA LYS A 152 -7.00 1.01 17.01
C LYS A 152 -6.65 2.01 15.91
N THR A 153 -6.30 3.24 16.31
CA THR A 153 -5.94 4.32 15.41
C THR A 153 -4.45 4.59 15.57
N ARG A 154 -3.75 4.84 14.46
CA ARG A 154 -2.31 5.11 14.51
C ARG A 154 -2.05 6.50 15.07
N LEU A 155 -1.04 6.59 15.92
CA LEU A 155 -0.57 7.86 16.48
C LEU A 155 0.07 8.75 15.41
N LEU A 156 0.75 8.13 14.44
CA LEU A 156 1.42 8.83 13.35
C LEU A 156 0.63 8.71 12.05
N LYS A 157 0.11 9.84 11.58
CA LYS A 157 -0.52 9.96 10.26
C LYS A 157 -0.21 11.33 9.66
N VAL A 158 0.37 11.32 8.47
CA VAL A 158 0.61 12.54 7.71
C VAL A 158 -0.69 12.96 7.01
N LYS A 159 -1.00 14.26 7.04
CA LYS A 159 -2.20 14.81 6.39
C LYS A 159 -2.06 14.73 4.88
N GLU A 160 -2.89 13.92 4.24
CA GLU A 160 -2.92 13.78 2.79
C GLU A 160 -3.78 14.88 2.14
N PRO A 161 -3.28 15.57 1.10
CA PRO A 161 -4.13 16.44 0.29
C PRO A 161 -5.15 15.60 -0.49
N LYS A 162 -6.40 16.08 -0.55
CA LYS A 162 -7.44 15.43 -1.35
C LYS A 162 -7.26 15.83 -2.81
N ILE A 163 -6.74 14.91 -3.62
CA ILE A 163 -6.60 15.10 -5.05
C ILE A 163 -7.79 14.44 -5.74
N PHE A 164 -8.55 15.22 -6.50
CA PHE A 164 -9.52 14.70 -7.44
C PHE A 164 -8.82 14.47 -8.77
N ALA A 165 -8.81 13.24 -9.28
CA ALA A 165 -8.07 12.87 -10.49
C ALA A 165 -8.67 13.44 -11.79
N GLY A 166 -9.79 14.17 -11.72
CA GLY A 166 -10.53 14.63 -12.88
C GLY A 166 -11.37 13.52 -13.49
N CYS A 167 -12.44 13.90 -14.20
CA CYS A 167 -13.17 13.01 -15.10
C CYS A 167 -12.95 13.50 -16.54
N LEU A 168 -12.77 12.58 -17.47
CA LEU A 168 -12.69 12.92 -18.89
C LEU A 168 -14.07 13.35 -19.40
N THR A 169 -14.11 14.37 -20.26
CA THR A 169 -15.34 14.76 -20.95
C THR A 169 -15.60 13.81 -22.13
N GLN A 170 -16.86 13.71 -22.58
CA GLN A 170 -17.22 12.89 -23.74
C GLN A 170 -16.37 13.23 -24.98
N SER A 171 -16.10 14.52 -25.21
CA SER A 171 -15.27 14.98 -26.33
C SER A 171 -13.84 14.43 -26.25
N GLN A 172 -13.23 14.43 -25.06
CA GLN A 172 -11.89 13.88 -24.85
C GLN A 172 -11.85 12.37 -25.06
N VAL A 173 -12.89 11.66 -24.62
CA VAL A 173 -13.03 10.21 -24.82
C VAL A 173 -13.17 9.88 -26.30
N ASN A 174 -13.97 10.64 -27.05
CA ASN A 174 -14.11 10.44 -28.50
C ASN A 174 -12.77 10.64 -29.22
N SER A 175 -12.00 11.67 -28.87
CA SER A 175 -10.65 11.87 -29.41
C SER A 175 -9.70 10.71 -29.10
N LEU A 176 -9.81 10.09 -27.92
CA LEU A 176 -9.02 8.90 -27.58
C LEU A 176 -9.40 7.68 -28.43
N ILE A 177 -10.70 7.48 -28.68
CA ILE A 177 -11.20 6.38 -29.51
C ILE A 177 -10.76 6.54 -30.97
N GLU A 178 -10.79 7.77 -31.50
CA GLU A 178 -10.35 8.07 -32.87
C GLU A 178 -8.84 7.87 -33.04
N ALA A 179 -8.04 8.20 -32.03
CA ALA A 179 -6.59 8.02 -32.03
C ALA A 179 -6.14 6.54 -31.91
N CYS A 180 -7.04 5.61 -31.56
CA CYS A 180 -6.69 4.20 -31.43
C CYS A 180 -6.59 3.49 -32.78
N ASN A 181 -5.49 2.79 -33.01
CA ASN A 181 -5.23 2.07 -34.27
C ASN A 181 -5.92 0.69 -34.33
N THR A 182 -6.18 0.04 -33.19
CA THR A 182 -6.75 -1.31 -33.16
C THR A 182 -8.19 -1.32 -32.65
N GLN A 183 -9.03 -2.21 -33.22
CA GLN A 183 -10.42 -2.40 -32.76
C GLN A 183 -10.49 -2.86 -31.31
N ARG A 184 -9.48 -3.62 -30.85
CA ARG A 184 -9.36 -4.06 -29.46
C ARG A 184 -9.22 -2.87 -28.50
N ASP A 185 -8.37 -1.90 -28.83
CA ASP A 185 -8.15 -0.72 -27.98
C ASP A 185 -9.38 0.20 -27.99
N LYS A 186 -10.04 0.36 -29.14
CA LYS A 186 -11.30 1.10 -29.25
C LYS A 186 -12.39 0.48 -28.36
N PHE A 187 -12.60 -0.83 -28.46
CA PHE A 187 -13.56 -1.55 -27.64
C PHE A 187 -13.23 -1.42 -26.14
N LEU A 188 -11.96 -1.56 -25.76
CA LEU A 188 -11.55 -1.46 -24.36
C LEU A 188 -11.87 -0.07 -23.77
N ILE A 189 -11.56 1.01 -24.48
CA ILE A 189 -11.86 2.37 -24.01
C ILE A 189 -13.36 2.58 -23.87
N GLN A 190 -14.15 2.16 -24.87
CA GLN A 190 -15.59 2.30 -24.83
C GLN A 190 -16.22 1.49 -23.69
N LEU A 191 -15.77 0.26 -23.48
CA LEU A 191 -16.22 -0.59 -22.39
C LEU A 191 -15.93 0.04 -21.02
N LEU A 192 -14.72 0.55 -20.80
CA LEU A 192 -14.33 1.20 -19.54
C LEU A 192 -15.16 2.46 -19.28
N TYR A 193 -15.45 3.24 -20.33
CA TYR A 193 -16.23 4.47 -20.23
C TYR A 193 -17.69 4.21 -19.87
N GLU A 194 -18.34 3.25 -20.54
CA GLU A 194 -19.76 2.95 -20.35
C GLU A 194 -20.04 2.19 -19.03
N THR A 195 -19.17 1.24 -18.68
CA THR A 195 -19.41 0.36 -17.52
C THR A 195 -18.82 0.89 -16.21
N GLY A 196 -17.82 1.78 -16.29
CA GLY A 196 -17.07 2.24 -15.12
C GLY A 196 -16.25 1.15 -14.44
N LEU A 197 -16.01 0.01 -15.12
CA LEU A 197 -15.21 -1.11 -14.59
C LEU A 197 -13.77 -0.66 -14.30
N ARG A 198 -13.16 -1.26 -13.27
CA ARG A 198 -11.70 -1.14 -13.08
C ARG A 198 -11.00 -1.89 -14.20
N ILE A 199 -9.84 -1.41 -14.62
CA ILE A 199 -9.05 -2.06 -15.68
C ILE A 199 -8.78 -3.54 -15.39
N GLY A 200 -8.54 -3.91 -14.13
CA GLY A 200 -8.34 -5.32 -13.75
C GLY A 200 -9.61 -6.19 -13.88
N GLU A 201 -10.79 -5.61 -13.67
CA GLU A 201 -12.08 -6.29 -13.87
C GLU A 201 -12.33 -6.45 -15.38
N ALA A 202 -12.11 -5.40 -16.17
CA ALA A 202 -12.25 -5.44 -17.62
C ALA A 202 -11.31 -6.47 -18.28
N LEU A 203 -10.06 -6.58 -17.81
CA LEU A 203 -9.11 -7.60 -18.28
C LEU A 203 -9.46 -9.03 -17.81
N GLY A 204 -10.25 -9.16 -16.75
CA GLY A 204 -10.71 -10.44 -16.22
C GLY A 204 -11.98 -10.98 -16.88
N LEU A 205 -12.63 -10.19 -17.75
CA LEU A 205 -13.86 -10.58 -18.42
C LEU A 205 -13.64 -11.79 -19.33
N ARG A 206 -14.58 -12.73 -19.24
CA ARG A 206 -14.65 -13.91 -20.08
C ARG A 206 -15.82 -13.80 -21.05
N HIS A 207 -15.77 -14.56 -22.15
CA HIS A 207 -16.88 -14.63 -23.09
C HIS A 207 -18.19 -15.11 -22.44
N SER A 208 -18.10 -15.90 -21.36
CA SER A 208 -19.24 -16.34 -20.55
C SER A 208 -19.98 -15.22 -19.83
N ASP A 209 -19.30 -14.08 -19.60
CA ASP A 209 -19.86 -12.96 -18.84
C ASP A 209 -20.69 -12.03 -19.73
N MET A 210 -20.61 -12.21 -21.05
CA MET A 210 -21.38 -11.44 -22.04
C MET A 210 -22.72 -12.11 -22.30
N VAL A 211 -23.77 -11.59 -21.68
CA VAL A 211 -25.15 -11.99 -21.95
C VAL A 211 -25.73 -11.05 -23.00
N THR A 212 -25.95 -11.56 -24.22
CA THR A 212 -26.76 -10.86 -25.22
C THR A 212 -28.22 -11.11 -24.88
N GLY A 213 -29.02 -10.05 -24.73
CA GLY A 213 -30.35 -10.07 -24.11
C GLY A 213 -31.35 -11.08 -24.69
N LYS A 214 -31.25 -12.35 -24.28
CA LYS A 214 -32.26 -13.39 -24.38
C LYS A 214 -32.30 -14.19 -23.08
N SER A 215 -33.47 -14.12 -22.45
CA SER A 215 -34.00 -14.90 -21.34
C SER A 215 -33.32 -14.73 -19.97
N ASN A 216 -33.77 -13.71 -19.22
CA ASN A 216 -34.03 -13.91 -17.80
C ASN A 216 -35.24 -14.85 -17.70
N GLU A 217 -35.00 -16.16 -17.66
CA GLU A 217 -35.94 -17.13 -17.08
C GLU A 217 -35.50 -17.46 -15.65
#